data_AF-A0A7K1GS77-F1
#
_entry.id   AF-A0A7K1GS77-F1
#
_cell.length_a   1.000
_cell.length_b   1.000
_cell.length_c   1.000
_cell.angle_alpha   90.00
_cell.angle_beta   90.00
_cell.angle_gamma   90.00
#
_symmetry.space_group_name_H-M   'P 1'
#
loop_
_entity.id
_entity.type
_entity.pdbx_description
1 polymer ?
#
loop_
_entity_poly.entity_id
_entity_poly.type
_entity_poly.pdbx_seq_one_letter_code
_entity_poly.pdbx_strand_id
1 'polypeptide(L)'
;MKRLKTHYYLIAFAIFYLSLVGVMSFYFHQVIKLEQRAIATTANEKMDEIFEESFFVKAQLSKEDLLYKAFIKLTQGRTTLEQIQKTFKTQFNENNEFYAKKIDSTFQPLGYGVASKVIVTAIILHSTQQNLIESPFVMLETSTKVVTPHQIQTSEWEINERSENKGIENCTDCPEDYNLHITIKQEKQLEVTNYLSLAILKLMPLLVGSIFICLLILVLFTITYQTIRKKENEIESLHNIVDNVSHEFKLPIATLKFGLKNLSKDYTSSTLSLLQRQVDRLEKLQNQLSPNQTDTTGVLTQEFVYTIVQDFKVVNPSIVFTS
;
A
#
# COMPACT_ATOMS: atom_id res chain seq x y z
N MET A 1 10.25 -0.53 38.84
CA MET A 1 10.19 -0.75 37.38
C MET A 1 11.61 -0.91 36.84
N LYS A 2 11.94 -2.05 36.21
CA LYS A 2 13.24 -2.26 35.56
C LYS A 2 13.42 -1.24 34.43
N ARG A 3 14.47 -0.41 34.47
CA ARG A 3 14.82 0.51 33.36
C ARG A 3 15.03 -0.32 32.10
N LEU A 4 14.09 -0.26 31.14
CA LEU A 4 14.35 -0.80 29.80
C LEU A 4 15.47 0.02 29.19
N LYS A 5 16.59 -0.65 28.85
CA LYS A 5 17.70 0.00 28.14
C LYS A 5 17.19 0.65 26.85
N THR A 6 17.68 1.85 26.55
CA THR A 6 17.32 2.69 25.39
C THR A 6 17.36 1.93 24.06
N HIS A 7 18.16 0.86 23.96
CA HIS A 7 18.26 -0.01 22.78
C HIS A 7 16.97 -0.80 22.47
N TYR A 8 16.16 -1.16 23.48
CA TYR A 8 14.90 -1.88 23.25
C TYR A 8 13.86 -1.04 22.52
N TYR A 9 13.84 0.28 22.75
CA TYR A 9 12.95 1.20 22.03
C TYR A 9 13.29 1.29 20.54
N LEU A 10 14.58 1.24 20.20
CA LEU A 10 15.05 1.20 18.80
C LEU A 10 14.61 -0.07 18.09
N ILE A 11 14.79 -1.24 18.73
CA ILE A 11 14.41 -2.53 18.15
C ILE A 11 12.89 -2.60 17.96
N ALA A 12 12.12 -2.20 18.98
CA ALA A 12 10.66 -2.18 18.88
C ALA A 12 10.19 -1.26 17.74
N PHE A 13 10.71 -0.04 17.67
CA PHE A 13 10.38 0.89 16.59
C PHE A 13 10.73 0.32 15.21
N ALA A 14 11.92 -0.27 15.05
CA ALA A 14 12.34 -0.86 13.77
C ALA A 14 11.39 -1.97 13.31
N ILE A 15 10.95 -2.85 14.22
CA ILE A 15 9.99 -3.92 13.90
C ILE A 15 8.64 -3.34 13.48
N PHE A 16 8.10 -2.39 14.25
CA PHE A 16 6.82 -1.76 13.91
C PHE A 16 6.89 -0.96 12.60
N TYR A 17 7.99 -0.25 12.37
CA TYR A 17 8.20 0.53 11.16
C TYR A 17 8.33 -0.39 9.93
N LEU A 18 9.09 -1.48 10.02
CA LEU A 18 9.18 -2.48 8.95
C LEU A 18 7.82 -3.13 8.66
N SER A 19 7.05 -3.45 9.71
CA SER A 19 5.68 -3.96 9.56
C SER A 19 4.79 -2.94 8.83
N LEU A 20 4.87 -1.66 9.20
CA LEU A 20 4.13 -0.58 8.56
C LEU A 20 4.50 -0.43 7.07
N VAL A 21 5.78 -0.46 6.74
CA VAL A 21 6.25 -0.42 5.33
C VAL A 21 5.76 -1.65 4.56
N GLY A 22 5.79 -2.83 5.17
CA GLY A 22 5.28 -4.06 4.57
C GLY A 22 3.79 -3.98 4.25
N VAL A 23 2.99 -3.50 5.20
CA VAL A 23 1.54 -3.28 5.02
C VAL A 23 1.28 -2.25 3.92
N MET A 24 2.01 -1.14 3.89
CA MET A 24 1.90 -0.12 2.83
C MET A 24 2.23 -0.69 1.45
N SER A 25 3.29 -1.48 1.33
CA SER A 25 3.67 -2.15 0.08
C SER A 25 2.61 -3.13 -0.39
N PHE A 26 2.03 -3.91 0.53
CA PHE A 26 0.92 -4.82 0.23
C PHE A 26 -0.32 -4.08 -0.28
N TYR A 27 -0.73 -3.00 0.39
CA TYR A 27 -1.84 -2.16 -0.08
C TYR A 27 -1.56 -1.58 -1.46
N PHE A 28 -0.34 -1.08 -1.70
CA PHE A 28 0.03 -0.53 -2.99
C PHE A 28 -0.08 -1.56 -4.13
N HIS A 29 0.39 -2.79 -3.88
CA HIS A 29 0.22 -3.89 -4.82
C HIS A 29 -1.26 -4.17 -5.13
N GLN A 30 -2.13 -4.18 -4.11
CA GLN A 30 -3.56 -4.39 -4.30
C GLN A 30 -4.22 -3.27 -5.10
N VAL A 31 -3.81 -2.01 -4.87
CA VAL A 31 -4.31 -0.86 -5.62
C VAL A 31 -3.87 -0.93 -7.09
N ILE A 32 -2.61 -1.32 -7.38
CA ILE A 32 -2.17 -1.55 -8.76
C ILE A 32 -3.05 -2.60 -9.45
N LYS A 33 -3.32 -3.72 -8.76
CA LYS A 33 -4.17 -4.79 -9.30
C LYS A 33 -5.61 -4.32 -9.55
N LEU A 34 -6.11 -3.42 -8.71
CA LEU A 34 -7.43 -2.81 -8.90
C LEU A 34 -7.45 -1.87 -10.09
N GLU A 35 -6.46 -1.01 -10.24
CA GLU A 35 -6.30 -0.11 -11.39
C GLU A 35 -6.14 -0.89 -12.69
N GLN A 36 -5.38 -1.98 -12.70
CA GLN A 36 -5.27 -2.87 -13.87
C GLN A 36 -6.65 -3.37 -14.32
N ARG A 37 -7.52 -3.76 -13.38
CA ARG A 37 -8.90 -4.16 -13.70
C ARG A 37 -9.74 -3.00 -14.22
N ALA A 38 -9.63 -1.82 -13.61
CA ALA A 38 -10.35 -0.63 -14.05
C ALA A 38 -9.97 -0.22 -15.48
N ILE A 39 -8.66 -0.18 -15.77
CA ILE A 39 -8.12 0.08 -17.11
C ILE A 39 -8.65 -0.95 -18.12
N ALA A 40 -8.66 -2.24 -17.76
CA ALA A 40 -9.21 -3.29 -18.62
C ALA A 40 -10.70 -3.08 -18.89
N THR A 41 -11.51 -2.75 -17.87
CA THR A 41 -12.93 -2.45 -18.02
C THR A 41 -13.17 -1.27 -18.96
N THR A 42 -12.49 -0.14 -18.73
CA THR A 42 -12.61 1.03 -19.62
C THR A 42 -12.16 0.73 -21.04
N ALA A 43 -11.11 -0.08 -21.20
CA ALA A 43 -10.65 -0.50 -22.52
C ALA A 43 -11.69 -1.36 -23.25
N ASN A 44 -12.41 -2.24 -22.54
CA ASN A 44 -13.51 -3.00 -23.13
C ASN A 44 -14.71 -2.13 -23.49
N GLU A 45 -15.15 -1.24 -22.59
CA GLU A 45 -16.27 -0.33 -22.90
C GLU A 45 -15.98 0.49 -24.17
N LYS A 46 -14.74 0.97 -24.30
CA LYS A 46 -14.29 1.67 -25.52
C LYS A 46 -14.18 0.75 -26.73
N MET A 47 -13.79 -0.50 -26.53
CA MET A 47 -13.74 -1.49 -27.59
C MET A 47 -15.14 -1.83 -28.10
N ASP A 48 -16.11 -2.00 -27.21
CA ASP A 48 -17.51 -2.25 -27.54
C ASP A 48 -18.10 -1.07 -28.32
N GLU A 49 -17.82 0.17 -27.91
CA GLU A 49 -18.19 1.39 -28.65
C GLU A 49 -17.59 1.39 -30.08
N ILE A 50 -16.31 1.02 -30.24
CA ILE A 50 -15.68 0.89 -31.57
C ILE A 50 -16.41 -0.15 -32.42
N PHE A 51 -16.79 -1.30 -31.85
CA PHE A 51 -17.49 -2.35 -32.58
C PHE A 51 -18.96 -2.00 -32.91
N GLU A 52 -19.60 -1.16 -32.10
CA GLU A 52 -20.94 -0.63 -32.36
C GLU A 52 -20.95 0.47 -33.43
N GLU A 53 -19.81 1.11 -33.73
CA GLU A 53 -19.75 2.08 -34.82
C GLU A 53 -20.15 1.45 -36.15
N SER A 54 -20.95 2.21 -36.92
CA SER A 54 -21.58 1.75 -38.18
C SER A 54 -20.65 1.12 -39.21
N PHE A 55 -19.34 1.39 -39.16
CA PHE A 55 -18.35 0.74 -40.00
C PHE A 55 -18.18 -0.75 -39.66
N PHE A 56 -18.02 -1.10 -38.39
CA PHE A 56 -17.84 -2.50 -37.97
C PHE A 56 -19.14 -3.28 -38.04
N VAL A 57 -20.28 -2.62 -37.76
CA VAL A 57 -21.62 -3.18 -37.98
C VAL A 57 -21.90 -3.45 -39.47
N LYS A 58 -21.44 -2.58 -40.38
CA LYS A 58 -21.56 -2.81 -41.83
C LYS A 58 -20.54 -3.82 -42.38
N ALA A 59 -19.34 -3.85 -41.80
CA ALA A 59 -18.31 -4.85 -42.10
C ALA A 59 -18.65 -6.24 -41.54
N GLN A 60 -19.66 -6.34 -40.67
CA GLN A 60 -20.14 -7.56 -40.04
C GLN A 60 -21.05 -8.42 -40.93
N LEU A 61 -20.72 -8.55 -42.22
CA LEU A 61 -21.52 -9.23 -43.25
C LEU A 61 -22.83 -8.50 -43.58
N SER A 62 -22.71 -7.35 -44.24
CA SER A 62 -23.81 -6.79 -45.03
C SER A 62 -24.22 -7.73 -46.17
N LYS A 63 -25.46 -7.64 -46.67
CA LYS A 63 -25.90 -8.35 -47.89
C LYS A 63 -25.03 -8.04 -49.11
N GLU A 64 -24.39 -6.88 -49.11
CA GLU A 64 -23.46 -6.44 -50.16
C GLU A 64 -22.06 -7.05 -50.01
N ASP A 65 -21.75 -7.62 -48.84
CA ASP A 65 -20.43 -8.15 -48.48
C ASP A 65 -20.06 -9.37 -49.34
N LEU A 66 -18.80 -9.40 -49.73
CA LEU A 66 -18.19 -10.49 -50.49
C LEU A 66 -18.28 -11.82 -49.72
N LEU A 67 -18.12 -11.78 -48.40
CA LEU A 67 -18.19 -12.97 -47.56
C LEU A 67 -19.62 -13.52 -47.48
N TYR A 68 -20.61 -12.63 -47.36
CA TYR A 68 -22.03 -13.00 -47.36
C TYR A 68 -22.41 -13.66 -48.70
N LYS A 69 -22.02 -13.06 -49.82
CA LYS A 69 -22.21 -13.62 -51.16
C LYS A 69 -21.45 -14.93 -51.36
N ALA A 70 -20.27 -15.08 -50.76
CA ALA A 70 -19.49 -16.32 -50.81
C ALA A 70 -20.19 -17.46 -50.06
N PHE A 71 -20.83 -17.17 -48.92
CA PHE A 71 -21.63 -18.15 -48.19
C PHE A 71 -22.89 -18.59 -48.94
N ILE A 72 -23.59 -17.67 -49.62
CA ILE A 72 -24.71 -18.03 -50.50
C ILE A 72 -24.23 -18.92 -51.66
N LYS A 73 -23.09 -18.60 -52.28
CA LYS A 73 -22.52 -19.45 -53.33
C LYS A 73 -22.13 -20.84 -52.81
N LEU A 74 -21.76 -20.96 -51.53
CA LEU A 74 -21.44 -22.24 -50.90
C LEU A 74 -22.69 -23.10 -50.73
N THR A 75 -23.79 -22.51 -50.24
CA THR A 75 -25.07 -23.25 -50.08
C THR A 75 -25.65 -23.67 -51.44
N GLN A 76 -25.34 -22.93 -52.51
CA GLN A 76 -25.69 -23.26 -53.89
C GLN A 76 -24.71 -24.23 -54.59
N GLY A 77 -23.63 -24.68 -53.91
CA GLY A 77 -22.63 -25.59 -54.49
C GLY A 77 -21.74 -24.97 -55.58
N ARG A 78 -21.72 -23.65 -55.70
CA ARG A 78 -20.96 -22.90 -56.73
C ARG A 78 -19.52 -22.56 -56.34
N THR A 79 -19.12 -22.80 -55.09
CA THR A 79 -17.78 -22.52 -54.57
C THR A 79 -17.35 -23.60 -53.57
N THR A 80 -16.05 -23.68 -53.29
CA THR A 80 -15.47 -24.60 -52.30
C THR A 80 -15.03 -23.88 -51.04
N LEU A 81 -14.94 -24.63 -49.94
CA LEU A 81 -14.53 -24.14 -48.62
C LEU A 81 -13.15 -23.46 -48.63
N GLU A 82 -12.20 -24.05 -49.37
CA GLU A 82 -10.82 -23.56 -49.49
C GLU A 82 -10.75 -22.20 -50.19
N GLN A 83 -11.57 -21.98 -51.21
CA GLN A 83 -11.64 -20.70 -51.93
C GLN A 83 -12.20 -19.59 -51.05
N ILE A 84 -13.16 -19.93 -50.20
CA ILE A 84 -13.71 -19.02 -49.19
C ILE A 84 -12.59 -18.64 -48.20
N GLN A 85 -11.92 -19.61 -47.59
CA GLN A 85 -10.84 -19.35 -46.62
C GLN A 85 -9.71 -18.47 -47.19
N LYS A 86 -9.35 -18.64 -48.46
CA LYS A 86 -8.34 -17.79 -49.13
C LYS A 86 -8.82 -16.34 -49.33
N THR A 87 -10.10 -16.17 -49.67
CA THR A 87 -10.74 -14.86 -49.84
C THR A 87 -10.83 -14.12 -48.51
N PHE A 88 -11.23 -14.84 -47.45
CA PHE A 88 -11.20 -14.37 -46.06
C PHE A 88 -9.81 -13.81 -45.72
N LYS A 89 -8.75 -14.61 -45.84
CA LYS A 89 -7.39 -14.20 -45.46
C LYS A 89 -6.88 -12.94 -46.17
N THR A 90 -7.23 -12.77 -47.44
CA THR A 90 -6.76 -11.65 -48.26
C THR A 90 -7.46 -10.34 -47.87
N GLN A 91 -8.80 -10.39 -47.75
CA GLN A 91 -9.61 -9.20 -47.47
C GLN A 91 -9.43 -8.68 -46.03
N PHE A 92 -9.18 -9.58 -45.08
CA PHE A 92 -8.92 -9.20 -43.69
C PHE A 92 -7.53 -8.57 -43.49
N ASN A 93 -6.52 -9.03 -44.23
CA ASN A 93 -5.19 -8.42 -44.19
C ASN A 93 -5.21 -6.96 -44.65
N GLU A 94 -6.03 -6.62 -45.64
CA GLU A 94 -6.17 -5.24 -46.14
C GLU A 94 -6.86 -4.33 -45.10
N ASN A 95 -7.77 -4.88 -44.30
CA ASN A 95 -8.51 -4.14 -43.27
C ASN A 95 -7.76 -4.02 -41.93
N ASN A 96 -6.67 -4.77 -41.73
CA ASN A 96 -5.87 -4.74 -40.49
C ASN A 96 -5.25 -3.37 -40.22
N GLU A 97 -4.75 -2.68 -41.25
CA GLU A 97 -4.14 -1.36 -41.07
C GLU A 97 -5.19 -0.33 -40.62
N PHE A 98 -6.38 -0.38 -41.22
CA PHE A 98 -7.49 0.48 -40.83
C PHE A 98 -7.97 0.19 -39.40
N TYR A 99 -8.08 -1.11 -39.04
CA TYR A 99 -8.43 -1.56 -37.70
C TYR A 99 -7.41 -1.07 -36.65
N ALA A 100 -6.12 -1.26 -36.92
CA ALA A 100 -5.04 -0.81 -36.05
C ALA A 100 -5.09 0.71 -35.85
N LYS A 101 -5.19 1.48 -36.95
CA LYS A 101 -5.26 2.94 -36.90
C LYS A 101 -6.47 3.45 -36.13
N LYS A 102 -7.64 2.83 -36.30
CA LYS A 102 -8.86 3.20 -35.57
C LYS A 102 -8.70 2.96 -34.07
N ILE A 103 -8.21 1.79 -33.67
CA ILE A 103 -7.92 1.48 -32.26
C ILE A 103 -6.90 2.48 -31.70
N ASP A 104 -5.76 2.66 -32.35
CA ASP A 104 -4.73 3.58 -31.89
C ASP A 104 -5.27 5.01 -31.73
N SER A 105 -6.11 5.48 -32.65
CA SER A 105 -6.72 6.82 -32.57
C SER A 105 -7.70 7.00 -31.41
N THR A 106 -8.47 5.96 -31.07
CA THR A 106 -9.42 6.00 -29.95
C THR A 106 -8.73 5.96 -28.60
N PHE A 107 -7.60 5.26 -28.52
CA PHE A 107 -6.85 5.07 -27.27
C PHE A 107 -5.71 6.07 -27.05
N GLN A 108 -5.27 6.78 -28.11
CA GLN A 108 -4.37 7.94 -28.07
C GLN A 108 -4.69 8.98 -26.98
N PRO A 109 -5.93 9.53 -26.90
CA PRO A 109 -6.26 10.55 -25.89
C PRO A 109 -6.19 10.03 -24.45
N LEU A 110 -6.35 8.72 -24.26
CA LEU A 110 -6.21 8.05 -22.96
C LEU A 110 -4.75 7.70 -22.64
N GLY A 111 -3.85 7.80 -23.63
CA GLY A 111 -2.46 7.38 -23.54
C GLY A 111 -2.30 5.87 -23.43
N TYR A 112 -3.28 5.06 -23.86
CA TYR A 112 -3.23 3.60 -23.73
C TYR A 112 -2.53 3.00 -24.96
N GLY A 113 -1.57 2.10 -24.71
CA GLY A 113 -1.04 1.22 -25.75
C GLY A 113 -1.90 -0.03 -25.79
N VAL A 114 -2.66 -0.24 -26.87
CA VAL A 114 -3.63 -1.32 -26.96
C VAL A 114 -3.21 -2.32 -28.03
N ALA A 115 -3.13 -3.59 -27.63
CA ALA A 115 -3.02 -4.73 -28.52
C ALA A 115 -4.36 -5.47 -28.52
N SER A 116 -4.93 -5.67 -29.70
CA SER A 116 -6.23 -6.33 -29.86
C SER A 116 -6.18 -7.31 -31.01
N LYS A 117 -6.82 -8.46 -30.83
CA LYS A 117 -7.04 -9.42 -31.93
C LYS A 117 -8.44 -10.02 -31.87
N VAL A 118 -9.05 -10.19 -33.03
CA VAL A 118 -10.33 -10.86 -33.23
C VAL A 118 -10.07 -12.18 -33.93
N ILE A 119 -10.49 -13.29 -33.34
CA ILE A 119 -10.31 -14.65 -33.83
C ILE A 119 -11.68 -15.21 -34.16
N VAL A 120 -11.85 -15.80 -35.35
CA VAL A 120 -13.03 -16.60 -35.66
C VAL A 120 -12.72 -18.05 -35.30
N THR A 121 -13.49 -18.62 -34.37
CA THR A 121 -13.24 -19.95 -33.80
C THR A 121 -14.04 -21.04 -34.48
N ALA A 122 -15.27 -20.75 -34.92
CA ALA A 122 -16.09 -21.66 -35.70
C ALA A 122 -17.04 -20.92 -36.63
N ILE A 123 -17.39 -21.55 -37.75
CA ILE A 123 -18.45 -21.09 -38.65
C ILE A 123 -19.34 -22.31 -38.91
N ILE A 124 -20.53 -22.34 -38.32
CA ILE A 124 -21.42 -23.49 -38.34
C ILE A 124 -22.53 -23.22 -39.35
N LEU A 125 -22.66 -24.08 -40.36
CA LEU A 125 -23.78 -24.05 -41.29
C LEU A 125 -24.88 -24.99 -40.77
N HIS A 126 -26.03 -24.44 -40.39
CA HIS A 126 -27.10 -25.24 -39.75
C HIS A 126 -27.76 -26.24 -40.69
N SER A 127 -27.75 -25.99 -42.00
CA SER A 127 -28.31 -26.93 -42.99
C SER A 127 -27.55 -28.26 -43.06
N THR A 128 -26.26 -28.26 -42.73
CA THR A 128 -25.38 -29.44 -42.76
C THR A 128 -24.82 -29.80 -41.38
N GLN A 129 -24.99 -28.92 -40.38
CA GLN A 129 -24.37 -29.00 -39.05
C GLN A 129 -22.84 -29.14 -39.09
N GLN A 130 -22.20 -28.74 -40.19
CA GLN A 130 -20.75 -28.82 -40.36
C GLN A 130 -20.07 -27.52 -40.00
N ASN A 131 -18.91 -27.62 -39.34
CA ASN A 131 -18.02 -26.48 -39.16
C ASN A 131 -17.25 -26.24 -40.47
N LEU A 132 -17.37 -25.03 -40.99
CA LEU A 132 -16.78 -24.59 -42.24
C LEU A 132 -15.29 -24.21 -42.11
N ILE A 133 -14.74 -24.24 -40.90
CA ILE A 133 -13.32 -24.00 -40.65
C ILE A 133 -12.71 -25.12 -39.81
N GLU A 134 -11.55 -25.61 -40.24
CA GLU A 134 -10.82 -26.69 -39.56
C GLU A 134 -10.06 -26.17 -38.33
N SER A 135 -9.60 -24.92 -38.38
CA SER A 135 -8.86 -24.27 -37.31
C SER A 135 -9.26 -22.81 -37.14
N PRO A 136 -9.23 -22.26 -35.91
CA PRO A 136 -9.42 -20.83 -35.67
C PRO A 136 -8.43 -19.99 -36.47
N PHE A 137 -8.89 -18.85 -36.99
CA PHE A 137 -8.02 -17.90 -37.69
C PHE A 137 -8.22 -16.47 -37.18
N VAL A 138 -7.17 -15.66 -37.29
CA VAL A 138 -7.21 -14.25 -36.89
C VAL A 138 -7.88 -13.44 -37.99
N MET A 139 -9.00 -12.81 -37.66
CA MET A 139 -9.79 -11.96 -38.54
C MET A 139 -9.28 -10.53 -38.53
N LEU A 140 -8.92 -9.98 -37.37
CA LEU A 140 -8.37 -8.63 -37.26
C LEU A 140 -7.27 -8.63 -36.20
N GLU A 141 -6.17 -7.94 -36.47
CA GLU A 141 -5.07 -7.78 -35.51
C GLU A 141 -4.52 -6.36 -35.58
N THR A 142 -4.23 -5.77 -34.42
CA THR A 142 -3.50 -4.51 -34.33
C THR A 142 -2.01 -4.70 -34.65
N SER A 143 -1.32 -3.61 -35.04
CA SER A 143 0.14 -3.63 -35.28
C SER A 143 0.95 -4.18 -34.10
N THR A 144 0.48 -3.92 -32.88
CA THR A 144 1.04 -4.50 -31.66
C THR A 144 0.38 -5.85 -31.38
N LYS A 145 1.20 -6.90 -31.21
CA LYS A 145 0.71 -8.27 -30.96
C LYS A 145 0.30 -8.48 -29.52
N VAL A 146 -0.77 -9.25 -29.34
CA VAL A 146 -1.23 -9.71 -28.02
C VAL A 146 -0.31 -10.84 -27.53
N VAL A 147 0.39 -10.62 -26.42
CA VAL A 147 1.27 -11.59 -25.75
C VAL A 147 0.56 -12.22 -24.56
N THR A 148 -0.11 -11.41 -23.74
CA THR A 148 -0.89 -11.87 -22.59
C THR A 148 -2.31 -11.28 -22.65
N PRO A 149 -3.30 -12.05 -23.14
CA PRO A 149 -4.67 -11.56 -23.21
C PRO A 149 -5.18 -11.36 -21.78
N HIS A 150 -5.46 -10.10 -21.44
CA HIS A 150 -5.99 -9.76 -20.12
C HIS A 150 -7.49 -10.02 -20.03
N GLN A 151 -8.17 -9.94 -21.18
CA GLN A 151 -9.56 -10.33 -21.32
C GLN A 151 -9.84 -11.01 -22.64
N ILE A 152 -10.79 -11.95 -22.58
CA ILE A 152 -11.26 -12.76 -23.69
C ILE A 152 -12.78 -12.62 -23.71
N GLN A 153 -13.32 -12.02 -24.76
CA GLN A 153 -14.77 -11.94 -24.98
C GLN A 153 -15.16 -12.89 -26.11
N THR A 154 -16.09 -13.80 -25.84
CA THR A 154 -16.68 -14.66 -26.87
C THR A 154 -17.99 -14.08 -27.34
N SER A 155 -18.23 -14.04 -28.64
CA SER A 155 -19.52 -13.66 -29.20
C SER A 155 -19.94 -14.61 -30.32
N GLU A 156 -21.25 -14.70 -30.51
CA GLU A 156 -21.90 -15.57 -31.46
C GLU A 156 -22.83 -14.74 -32.34
N TRP A 157 -22.69 -14.89 -33.64
CA TRP A 157 -23.44 -14.15 -34.66
C TRP A 157 -24.28 -15.16 -35.42
N GLU A 158 -25.59 -15.00 -35.37
CA GLU A 158 -26.50 -15.86 -36.12
C GLU A 158 -27.11 -15.08 -37.27
N ILE A 159 -26.91 -15.59 -38.48
CA ILE A 159 -27.52 -15.09 -39.71
C ILE A 159 -28.56 -16.13 -40.11
N ASN A 160 -29.83 -15.75 -40.03
CA ASN A 160 -30.95 -16.55 -40.50
C ASN A 160 -31.74 -15.72 -41.52
N GLU A 161 -31.49 -15.96 -42.80
CA GLU A 161 -32.15 -15.27 -43.89
C GLU A 161 -32.68 -16.26 -44.91
N ARG A 162 -33.95 -16.06 -45.30
CA ARG A 162 -34.58 -16.78 -46.38
C ARG A 162 -35.06 -15.78 -47.43
N SER A 163 -34.69 -16.03 -48.67
CA SER A 163 -35.24 -15.34 -49.83
C SER A 163 -36.03 -16.34 -50.67
N GLU A 164 -37.27 -15.99 -50.96
CA GLU A 164 -38.14 -16.69 -51.88
C GLU A 164 -38.52 -15.70 -52.98
N ASN A 165 -38.10 -16.00 -54.21
CA ASN A 165 -38.46 -15.27 -55.40
C ASN A 165 -39.95 -15.48 -55.68
N LYS A 166 -40.74 -14.44 -55.46
CA LYS A 166 -42.17 -14.43 -55.77
C LYS A 166 -42.43 -14.27 -57.27
N GLY A 167 -41.79 -15.09 -58.11
CA GLY A 167 -42.08 -15.30 -59.53
C GLY A 167 -42.73 -14.14 -60.30
N ILE A 168 -42.17 -12.92 -60.22
CA ILE A 168 -42.63 -11.81 -61.05
C ILE A 168 -41.92 -11.96 -62.40
N GLU A 169 -42.68 -12.32 -63.45
CA GLU A 169 -42.20 -12.36 -64.83
C GLU A 169 -41.65 -10.97 -65.20
N ASN A 170 -40.37 -10.91 -65.59
CA ASN A 170 -39.57 -9.74 -65.98
C ASN A 170 -38.92 -8.92 -64.84
N CYS A 171 -38.21 -9.60 -63.94
CA CYS A 171 -37.24 -8.97 -63.06
C CYS A 171 -35.83 -9.47 -63.40
N THR A 172 -35.00 -8.62 -64.01
CA THR A 172 -33.62 -8.95 -64.44
C THR A 172 -32.63 -9.00 -63.27
N ASP A 173 -33.03 -8.54 -62.08
CA ASP A 173 -32.16 -8.36 -60.91
C ASP A 173 -32.80 -8.89 -59.61
N CYS A 174 -33.71 -9.87 -59.74
CA CYS A 174 -34.35 -10.49 -58.58
C CYS A 174 -33.41 -11.50 -57.91
N PRO A 175 -33.32 -11.51 -56.56
CA PRO A 175 -32.47 -12.44 -55.85
C PRO A 175 -32.93 -13.88 -56.10
N GLU A 176 -31.99 -14.77 -56.44
CA GLU A 176 -32.23 -16.21 -56.51
C GLU A 176 -32.73 -16.74 -55.15
N ASP A 177 -33.49 -17.84 -55.16
CA ASP A 177 -33.92 -18.49 -53.92
C ASP A 177 -32.71 -18.93 -53.10
N TYR A 178 -32.64 -18.50 -51.84
CA TYR A 178 -31.62 -18.97 -50.91
C TYR A 178 -32.17 -19.09 -49.50
N ASN A 179 -31.68 -20.09 -48.78
CA ASN A 179 -31.90 -20.27 -47.35
C ASN A 179 -30.52 -20.31 -46.68
N LEU A 180 -30.18 -19.25 -45.97
CA LEU A 180 -28.89 -19.07 -45.32
C LEU A 180 -29.10 -19.07 -43.81
N HIS A 181 -28.67 -20.16 -43.15
CA HIS A 181 -28.64 -20.26 -41.70
C HIS A 181 -27.23 -20.59 -41.22
N ILE A 182 -26.49 -19.56 -40.79
CA ILE A 182 -25.08 -19.66 -40.38
C ILE A 182 -24.91 -19.06 -38.99
N THR A 183 -24.09 -19.72 -38.18
CA THR A 183 -23.65 -19.23 -36.89
C THR A 183 -22.13 -19.05 -36.87
N ILE A 184 -21.65 -17.83 -36.62
CA ILE A 184 -20.23 -17.50 -36.54
C ILE A 184 -19.86 -17.29 -35.06
N LYS A 185 -18.91 -18.09 -34.57
CA LYS A 185 -18.33 -17.94 -33.23
C LYS A 185 -17.02 -17.20 -33.34
N GLN A 186 -16.86 -16.16 -32.53
CA GLN A 186 -15.66 -15.34 -32.50
C GLN A 186 -15.20 -15.05 -31.07
N GLU A 187 -13.90 -14.83 -30.94
CA GLU A 187 -13.20 -14.52 -29.70
C GLU A 187 -12.41 -13.23 -29.90
N LYS A 188 -12.67 -12.22 -29.08
CA LYS A 188 -11.92 -10.96 -29.05
C LYS A 188 -10.96 -11.01 -27.87
N GLN A 189 -9.68 -10.76 -28.12
CA GLN A 189 -8.68 -10.65 -27.07
C GLN A 189 -8.11 -9.24 -27.02
N LEU A 190 -7.98 -8.72 -25.80
CA LEU A 190 -7.52 -7.36 -25.54
C LEU A 190 -6.38 -7.36 -24.51
N GLU A 191 -5.37 -6.56 -24.79
CA GLU A 191 -4.24 -6.32 -23.90
C GLU A 191 -3.86 -4.84 -23.91
N VAL A 192 -3.75 -4.23 -22.73
CA VAL A 192 -3.23 -2.87 -22.57
C VAL A 192 -1.76 -2.99 -22.19
N THR A 193 -0.86 -2.73 -23.14
CA THR A 193 0.58 -3.00 -23.02
C THR A 193 1.27 -2.11 -22.00
N ASN A 194 0.74 -0.90 -21.76
CA ASN A 194 1.33 0.09 -20.85
C ASN A 194 0.57 0.25 -19.52
N TYR A 195 -0.19 -0.76 -19.09
CA TYR A 195 -1.02 -0.69 -17.89
C TYR A 195 -0.22 -0.31 -16.62
N LEU A 196 1.01 -0.80 -16.46
CA LEU A 196 1.83 -0.56 -15.27
C LEU A 196 2.25 0.92 -15.18
N SER A 197 2.73 1.49 -16.29
CA SER A 197 3.13 2.90 -16.33
C SER A 197 1.95 3.81 -16.05
N LEU A 198 0.78 3.47 -16.58
CA LEU A 198 -0.43 4.24 -16.39
C LEU A 198 -0.95 4.17 -14.95
N ALA A 199 -0.96 2.98 -14.36
CA ALA A 199 -1.33 2.77 -12.97
C ALA A 199 -0.38 3.53 -12.03
N ILE A 200 0.94 3.45 -12.26
CA ILE A 200 1.91 4.19 -11.44
C ILE A 200 1.72 5.70 -11.56
N LEU A 201 1.48 6.23 -12.77
CA LEU A 201 1.28 7.66 -12.98
C LEU A 201 0.06 8.18 -12.21
N LYS A 202 -1.05 7.44 -12.25
CA LYS A 202 -2.26 7.78 -11.48
C LYS A 202 -2.06 7.68 -9.96
N LEU A 203 -1.28 6.69 -9.52
CA LEU A 203 -1.04 6.40 -8.09
C LEU A 203 0.14 7.19 -7.50
N MET A 204 0.91 7.90 -8.34
CA MET A 204 2.07 8.68 -7.97
C MET A 204 1.80 9.67 -6.81
N PRO A 205 0.74 10.51 -6.83
CA PRO A 205 0.48 11.44 -5.72
C PRO A 205 0.22 10.72 -4.40
N LEU A 206 -0.47 9.57 -4.43
CA LEU A 206 -0.73 8.75 -3.25
C LEU A 206 0.58 8.14 -2.69
N LEU A 207 1.44 7.65 -3.58
CA LEU A 207 2.73 7.07 -3.22
C LEU A 207 3.65 8.12 -2.58
N VAL A 208 3.73 9.32 -3.17
CA VAL A 208 4.51 10.44 -2.61
C VAL A 208 3.97 10.85 -1.23
N GLY A 209 2.65 10.96 -1.09
CA GLY A 209 2.03 11.29 0.20
C GLY A 209 2.34 10.24 1.28
N SER A 210 2.28 8.96 0.95
CA SER A 210 2.60 7.86 1.88
C SER A 210 4.06 7.87 2.31
N ILE A 211 4.99 8.05 1.37
CA ILE A 211 6.42 8.17 1.67
C ILE A 211 6.69 9.39 2.56
N PHE A 212 6.04 10.52 2.30
CA PHE A 212 6.17 11.73 3.10
C PHE A 212 5.76 11.50 4.56
N ILE A 213 4.62 10.82 4.80
CA ILE A 213 4.17 10.46 6.15
C ILE A 213 5.17 9.51 6.83
N CYS A 214 5.67 8.50 6.10
CA CYS A 214 6.67 7.57 6.64
C CYS A 214 7.97 8.28 7.05
N LEU A 215 8.38 9.30 6.30
CA LEU A 215 9.54 10.13 6.60
C LEU A 215 9.29 10.99 7.85
N LEU A 216 8.11 11.61 7.95
CA LEU A 216 7.70 12.41 9.12
C LEU A 216 7.75 11.57 10.40
N ILE A 217 7.22 10.34 10.37
CA ILE A 217 7.29 9.41 11.52
C ILE A 217 8.74 9.12 11.92
N LEU A 218 9.64 8.93 10.96
CA LEU A 218 11.06 8.67 11.21
C LEU A 218 11.74 9.88 11.85
N VAL A 219 11.45 11.09 11.37
CA VAL A 219 11.94 12.34 11.96
C VAL A 219 11.46 12.51 13.39
N LEU A 220 10.16 12.32 13.65
CA LEU A 220 9.59 12.38 14.99
C LEU A 220 10.28 11.40 15.93
N PHE A 221 10.44 10.14 15.52
CA PHE A 221 11.13 9.14 16.31
C PHE A 221 12.57 9.55 16.62
N THR A 222 13.29 10.11 15.65
CA THR A 222 14.66 10.59 15.84
C THR A 222 14.73 11.69 16.90
N ILE A 223 13.83 12.66 16.84
CA ILE A 223 13.74 13.75 17.83
C ILE A 223 13.40 13.20 19.22
N THR A 224 12.42 12.29 19.31
CA THR A 224 12.02 11.65 20.57
C THR A 224 13.18 10.86 21.16
N TYR A 225 13.90 10.08 20.36
CA TYR A 225 15.05 9.30 20.80
C TYR A 225 16.18 10.18 21.36
N GLN A 226 16.52 11.27 20.66
CA GLN A 226 17.52 12.24 21.15
C GLN A 226 17.09 12.87 22.49
N THR A 227 15.80 13.18 22.62
CA THR A 227 15.24 13.77 23.84
C THR A 227 15.35 12.81 25.03
N ILE A 228 15.02 11.53 24.83
CA ILE A 228 15.14 10.49 25.87
C ILE A 228 16.59 10.36 26.32
N ARG A 229 17.56 10.29 25.39
CA ARG A 229 18.99 10.18 25.75
C ARG A 229 19.49 11.39 26.55
N LYS A 230 19.03 12.60 26.22
CA LYS A 230 19.37 13.80 27.00
C LYS A 230 18.88 13.67 28.45
N LYS A 231 17.64 13.17 28.65
CA LYS A 231 17.08 12.94 29.99
C LYS A 231 17.80 11.86 30.77
N GLU A 232 18.22 10.78 30.12
CA GLU A 232 19.03 9.74 30.76
C GLU A 232 20.38 10.29 31.24
N ASN A 233 21.07 11.08 30.41
CA ASN A 233 22.36 11.68 30.75
C ASN A 233 22.25 12.72 31.88
N GLU A 234 21.18 13.54 31.89
CA GLU A 234 20.92 14.51 32.97
C GLU A 234 20.78 13.81 34.33
N ILE A 235 20.03 12.70 34.35
CA ILE A 235 19.80 11.92 35.57
C ILE A 235 21.09 11.23 36.04
N GLU A 236 21.86 10.65 35.12
CA GLU A 236 23.14 10.01 35.45
C GLU A 236 24.15 11.04 36.02
N SER A 237 24.26 12.21 35.39
CA SER A 237 25.09 13.31 35.89
C SER A 237 24.66 13.76 37.30
N LEU A 238 23.35 13.89 37.54
CA LEU A 238 22.82 14.25 38.86
C LEU A 238 23.21 13.20 39.91
N HIS A 239 23.06 11.91 39.61
CA HIS A 239 23.46 10.86 40.54
C HIS A 239 24.96 10.88 40.83
N ASN A 240 25.81 11.09 39.82
CA ASN A 240 27.26 11.21 39.99
C ASN A 240 27.63 12.43 40.86
N ILE A 241 26.95 13.56 40.69
CA ILE A 241 27.15 14.74 41.53
C ILE A 241 26.75 14.46 42.98
N VAL A 242 25.58 13.85 43.20
CA VAL A 242 25.10 13.52 44.56
C VAL A 242 26.06 12.56 45.26
N ASP A 243 26.52 11.52 44.57
CA ASP A 243 27.46 10.54 45.12
C ASP A 243 28.82 11.17 45.45
N ASN A 244 29.38 11.95 44.52
CA ASN A 244 30.65 12.66 44.74
C ASN A 244 30.56 13.65 45.91
N VAL A 245 29.48 14.45 45.96
CA VAL A 245 29.24 15.39 47.06
C VAL A 245 29.09 14.65 48.39
N SER A 246 28.33 13.54 48.43
CA SER A 246 28.17 12.73 49.63
C SER A 246 29.50 12.16 50.12
N HIS A 247 30.35 11.70 49.20
CA HIS A 247 31.68 11.16 49.52
C HIS A 247 32.62 12.24 50.06
N GLU A 248 32.68 13.41 49.42
CA GLU A 248 33.52 14.54 49.84
C GLU A 248 33.11 15.12 51.20
N PHE A 249 31.82 15.08 51.56
CA PHE A 249 31.35 15.55 52.87
C PHE A 249 31.73 14.64 54.05
N LYS A 250 32.08 13.36 53.81
CA LYS A 250 32.40 12.40 54.87
C LYS A 250 33.62 12.82 55.70
N LEU A 251 34.66 13.32 55.03
CA LEU A 251 35.92 13.68 55.67
C LEU A 251 35.82 14.98 56.52
N PRO A 252 35.19 16.07 56.04
CA PRO A 252 34.92 17.25 56.87
C PRO A 252 34.04 16.95 58.09
N ILE A 253 32.99 16.12 57.95
CA ILE A 253 32.11 15.73 59.07
C ILE A 253 32.90 14.95 60.13
N ALA A 254 33.73 14.00 59.71
CA ALA A 254 34.60 13.25 60.62
C ALA A 254 35.61 14.18 61.34
N THR A 255 36.14 15.17 60.63
CA THR A 255 37.07 16.17 61.18
C THR A 255 36.38 17.07 62.21
N LEU A 256 35.16 17.53 61.93
CA LEU A 256 34.34 18.31 62.88
C LEU A 256 34.02 17.50 64.14
N LYS A 257 33.65 16.22 63.97
CA LYS A 257 33.37 15.30 65.09
C LYS A 257 34.61 15.08 65.97
N PHE A 258 35.79 14.93 65.35
CA PHE A 258 37.06 14.81 66.07
C PHE A 258 37.44 16.10 66.80
N GLY A 259 37.29 17.25 66.15
CA GLY A 259 37.52 18.57 66.76
C GLY A 259 36.63 18.80 67.97
N LEU A 260 35.33 18.52 67.86
CA LEU A 260 34.37 18.63 68.97
C LEU A 260 34.69 17.65 70.11
N LYS A 261 35.08 16.42 69.80
CA LYS A 261 35.50 15.44 70.81
C LYS A 261 36.74 15.89 71.58
N ASN A 262 37.69 16.57 70.93
CA ASN A 262 38.84 17.13 71.63
C ASN A 262 38.45 18.35 72.47
N LEU A 263 37.64 19.27 71.93
CA LEU A 263 37.11 20.42 72.67
C LEU A 263 36.31 20.00 73.91
N SER A 264 35.57 18.88 73.84
CA SER A 264 34.80 18.35 74.98
C SER A 264 35.64 17.84 76.16
N LYS A 265 36.94 17.62 75.96
CA LYS A 265 37.85 17.22 77.04
C LYS A 265 38.18 18.38 77.98
N ASP A 266 38.28 19.58 77.42
CA ASP A 266 38.74 20.77 78.13
C ASP A 266 37.61 21.74 78.49
N TYR A 267 36.47 21.68 77.78
CA TYR A 267 35.33 22.57 77.99
C TYR A 267 33.99 21.82 77.91
N THR A 268 33.16 21.94 78.94
CA THR A 268 31.77 21.46 78.95
C THR A 268 30.80 22.63 78.96
N SER A 269 30.14 22.88 77.83
CA SER A 269 29.20 23.99 77.61
C SER A 269 27.97 23.50 76.84
N SER A 270 26.81 24.10 77.09
CA SER A 270 25.58 23.87 76.32
C SER A 270 25.75 24.19 74.83
N THR A 271 26.67 25.08 74.47
CA THR A 271 26.99 25.39 73.07
C THR A 271 27.69 24.21 72.39
N LEU A 272 28.51 23.45 73.12
CA LEU A 272 29.24 22.31 72.59
C LEU A 272 28.30 21.14 72.30
N SER A 273 27.34 20.87 73.17
CA SER A 273 26.32 19.84 72.93
C SER A 273 25.42 20.18 71.74
N LEU A 274 25.11 21.46 71.53
CA LEU A 274 24.42 21.93 70.33
C LEU A 274 25.24 21.69 69.05
N LEU A 275 26.53 22.01 69.05
CA LEU A 275 27.42 21.77 67.90
C LEU A 275 27.57 20.28 67.59
N GLN A 276 27.70 19.43 68.61
CA GLN A 276 27.71 17.98 68.47
C GLN A 276 26.45 17.48 67.77
N ARG A 277 25.27 17.95 68.22
CA ARG A 277 23.98 17.59 67.60
C ARG A 277 23.89 18.04 66.14
N GLN A 278 24.46 19.18 65.77
CA GLN A 278 24.48 19.64 64.37
C GLN A 278 25.40 18.78 63.49
N VAL A 279 26.56 18.37 64.01
CA VAL A 279 27.47 17.46 63.29
C VAL A 279 26.84 16.08 63.09
N ASP A 280 26.17 15.55 64.11
CA ASP A 280 25.47 14.26 64.00
C ASP A 280 24.27 14.34 63.01
N ARG A 281 23.60 15.50 62.92
CA ARG A 281 22.55 15.75 61.91
C ARG A 281 23.12 15.80 60.49
N LEU A 282 24.27 16.45 60.30
CA LEU A 282 24.97 16.49 59.00
C LEU A 282 25.38 15.08 58.55
N GLU A 283 25.89 14.27 59.48
CA GLU A 283 26.22 12.86 59.24
C GLU A 283 24.98 12.06 58.84
N LYS A 284 23.85 12.26 59.53
CA LYS A 284 22.58 11.61 59.18
C LYS A 284 22.07 12.01 57.79
N LEU A 285 22.14 13.29 57.44
CA LEU A 285 21.74 13.80 56.12
C LEU A 285 22.66 13.28 55.01
N GLN A 286 23.97 13.24 55.25
CA GLN A 286 24.94 12.69 54.30
C GLN A 286 24.69 11.19 54.03
N ASN A 287 24.39 10.41 55.09
CA ASN A 287 24.04 9.00 54.96
C ASN A 287 22.72 8.77 54.20
N GLN A 288 21.75 9.69 54.31
CA GLN A 288 20.50 9.65 53.55
C GLN A 288 20.67 9.98 52.06
N LEU A 289 21.74 10.70 51.69
CA LEU A 289 22.06 11.08 50.31
C LEU A 289 22.86 9.99 49.56
N SER A 290 23.47 9.04 50.28
CA SER A 290 24.23 7.95 49.67
C SER A 290 23.28 6.92 49.02
N PRO A 291 23.48 6.57 47.73
CA PRO A 291 22.57 5.67 46.99
C PRO A 291 22.55 4.22 47.49
N ASN A 292 23.45 3.83 48.40
CA ASN A 292 23.52 2.49 49.00
C ASN A 292 22.40 2.18 50.02
N GLN A 293 21.46 3.10 50.28
CA GLN A 293 20.28 2.83 51.13
C GLN A 293 18.94 2.91 50.38
N THR A 294 18.95 2.80 49.06
CA THR A 294 17.71 2.90 48.25
C THR A 294 16.90 1.60 48.19
N ASP A 295 16.87 0.80 49.26
CA ASP A 295 15.91 -0.31 49.43
C ASP A 295 15.01 -0.16 50.67
N THR A 296 15.14 0.91 51.44
CA THR A 296 14.20 1.22 52.52
C THR A 296 13.67 2.64 52.36
N THR A 297 12.46 2.72 51.84
CA THR A 297 11.49 3.80 52.07
C THR A 297 11.84 4.63 53.30
N GLY A 298 12.18 5.91 53.10
CA GLY A 298 12.35 6.88 54.16
C GLY A 298 11.04 7.09 54.90
N VAL A 299 10.76 6.24 55.89
CA VAL A 299 9.67 6.44 56.83
C VAL A 299 10.14 7.50 57.83
N LEU A 300 9.52 8.68 57.76
CA LEU A 300 9.54 9.68 58.83
C LEU A 300 9.13 8.99 60.14
N THR A 301 10.12 8.57 60.93
CA THR A 301 9.90 7.87 62.18
C THR A 301 9.46 8.88 63.24
N GLN A 302 8.49 8.49 64.06
CA GLN A 302 7.91 9.32 65.13
C GLN A 302 8.99 9.85 66.10
N GLU A 303 10.08 9.11 66.28
CA GLU A 303 11.27 9.54 67.02
C GLU A 303 11.92 10.80 66.45
N PHE A 304 12.03 10.91 65.11
CA PHE A 304 12.65 12.06 64.45
C PHE A 304 11.80 13.33 64.62
N VAL A 305 10.48 13.18 64.52
CA VAL A 305 9.53 14.28 64.77
C VAL A 305 9.58 14.70 66.25
N TYR A 306 9.68 13.74 67.16
CA TYR A 306 9.81 14.01 68.59
C TYR A 306 11.11 14.78 68.90
N THR A 307 12.24 14.42 68.30
CA THR A 307 13.50 15.16 68.48
C THR A 307 13.40 16.60 67.98
N ILE A 308 12.75 16.84 66.84
CA ILE A 308 12.54 18.20 66.32
C ILE A 308 11.69 19.04 67.27
N VAL A 309 10.61 18.46 67.82
CA VAL A 309 9.73 19.16 68.76
C VAL A 309 10.45 19.47 70.08
N GLN A 310 11.29 18.57 70.59
CA GLN A 310 12.08 18.81 71.79
C GLN A 310 13.11 19.92 71.58
N ASP A 311 13.79 19.92 70.44
CA ASP A 311 14.75 20.96 70.09
C ASP A 311 14.09 22.34 69.97
N PHE A 312 12.86 22.39 69.45
CA PHE A 312 12.10 23.63 69.34
C PHE A 312 11.67 24.17 70.71
N LYS A 313 11.33 23.30 71.66
CA LYS A 313 11.03 23.67 73.06
C LYS A 313 12.24 24.25 73.77
N VAL A 314 13.44 23.73 73.50
CA VAL A 314 14.68 24.24 74.10
C VAL A 314 15.03 25.64 73.58
N VAL A 315 14.76 25.92 72.30
CA VAL A 315 15.03 27.24 71.69
C VAL A 315 13.96 28.28 72.04
N ASN A 316 12.71 27.86 72.27
CA ASN A 316 11.58 28.75 72.55
C ASN A 316 10.82 28.32 73.82
N PRO A 317 11.36 28.60 75.03
CA PRO A 317 10.79 28.12 76.30
C PRO A 317 9.44 28.76 76.67
N SER A 318 9.00 29.81 75.97
CA SER A 318 7.74 30.54 76.21
C SER A 318 6.53 29.94 75.49
N ILE A 319 6.70 28.91 74.66
CA ILE A 319 5.62 28.30 73.88
C ILE A 319 5.16 27.00 74.55
N VAL A 320 3.93 26.99 75.06
CA VAL A 320 3.31 25.80 75.66
C VAL A 320 2.67 24.95 74.55
N PHE A 321 3.18 23.73 74.36
CA PHE A 321 2.61 22.77 73.42
C PHE A 321 1.56 21.93 74.13
N THR A 322 0.28 22.21 73.89
CA THR A 322 -0.83 21.35 74.30
C THR A 322 -0.99 20.20 73.31
N SER A 323 -1.17 18.98 73.84
CA SER A 323 -1.26 17.71 73.10
C SER A 323 -2.37 17.68 72.06
#